data_AF-A0A3B8LF24-F1
#
_entry.id   AF-A0A3B8LF24-F1
#
_cell.length_a   1.000
_cell.length_b   1.000
_cell.length_c   1.000
_cell.angle_alpha   90.00
_cell.angle_beta   90.00
_cell.angle_gamma   90.00
#
_symmetry.space_group_name_H-M   'P 1'
#
loop_
_entity.id
_entity.type
_entity.pdbx_description
1 polymer ?
#
loop_
_entity_poly.entity_id
_entity_poly.type
_entity_poly.pdbx_seq_one_letter_code
_entity_poly.pdbx_strand_id
1 'polypeptide(L)'
;MTEKEEASVTNQPSIPTRSNTQAQGSKMIEKARRNVALAHQPFGHEESEEHIKEIEEELKVSDKIDISSLVQELQDVGNNCGSPVKPIYSSFGGHLLPSREDIFEVMDLLLSVIFPGYFGKSEVSFQSIPFHMGTTIDRVSRILKEQVRRGFCFTCPVADMSMAKCRHKAERITHTFLRKLPHIRRMLCTDVYAGYIGDPAATSTHEVIFCYPGLLAIAYQRIAHELYLLDVPIIPRIITERAHTLTGIDIHPGASIDEGLFIDHG
;
A
#
# COMPACT_ATOMS: atom_id res chain seq x y z
N MET A 1 -9.10 12.65 -54.76
CA MET A 1 -10.01 11.63 -54.23
C MET A 1 -9.51 11.31 -52.82
N THR A 2 -9.69 12.11 -51.77
CA THR A 2 -10.86 12.84 -51.23
C THR A 2 -12.09 11.97 -51.01
N GLU A 3 -12.22 11.49 -49.78
CA GLU A 3 -13.43 11.07 -49.01
C GLU A 3 -12.87 10.87 -47.57
N LYS A 4 -13.11 11.69 -46.53
CA LYS A 4 -14.30 12.23 -45.86
C LYS A 4 -15.31 11.16 -45.40
N GLU A 5 -15.35 10.92 -44.09
CA GLU A 5 -16.56 10.76 -43.23
C GLU A 5 -16.09 10.64 -41.75
N GLU A 6 -16.35 11.65 -40.92
CA GLU A 6 -17.45 11.75 -39.92
C GLU A 6 -17.19 10.93 -38.63
N ALA A 7 -16.70 11.57 -37.56
CA ALA A 7 -17.47 12.22 -36.48
C ALA A 7 -18.16 11.22 -35.51
N SER A 8 -17.56 11.01 -34.34
CA SER A 8 -18.23 10.48 -33.16
C SER A 8 -17.92 11.38 -31.96
N VAL A 9 -18.94 12.15 -31.57
CA VAL A 9 -18.97 13.00 -30.38
C VAL A 9 -19.28 12.13 -29.18
N THR A 10 -18.29 11.85 -28.34
CA THR A 10 -18.52 11.23 -27.03
C THR A 10 -18.80 12.31 -25.99
N ASN A 11 -20.03 12.31 -25.46
CA ASN A 11 -20.50 13.13 -24.34
C ASN A 11 -19.60 12.95 -23.11
N GLN A 12 -18.88 14.01 -22.72
CA GLN A 12 -18.29 14.13 -21.39
C GLN A 12 -19.33 14.72 -20.41
N PRO A 13 -19.49 14.17 -19.20
CA PRO A 13 -20.33 14.80 -18.17
C PRO A 13 -19.68 16.11 -17.69
N SER A 14 -20.45 17.19 -17.75
CA SER A 14 -20.04 18.54 -17.34
C SER A 14 -19.72 18.63 -15.84
N ILE A 15 -18.47 18.98 -15.52
CA ILE A 15 -18.02 19.31 -14.15
C ILE A 15 -18.65 20.65 -13.73
N PRO A 16 -19.33 20.75 -12.58
CA PRO A 16 -19.96 21.99 -12.15
C PRO A 16 -18.88 23.04 -11.79
N THR A 17 -19.00 24.23 -12.39
CA THR A 17 -18.08 25.36 -12.18
C THR A 17 -18.21 25.94 -10.77
N ARG A 18 -17.06 26.36 -10.20
CA ARG A 18 -16.87 26.95 -8.86
C ARG A 18 -17.84 28.09 -8.46
N SER A 19 -18.52 28.72 -9.43
CA SER A 19 -19.51 29.77 -9.21
C SER A 19 -20.87 29.24 -8.71
N ASN A 20 -21.27 28.02 -9.08
CA ASN A 20 -22.57 27.44 -8.69
C ASN A 20 -22.57 26.94 -7.25
N THR A 21 -21.43 26.47 -6.74
CA THR A 21 -21.28 25.99 -5.36
C THR A 21 -21.27 27.13 -4.33
N GLN A 22 -20.73 28.30 -4.68
CA GLN A 22 -20.80 29.50 -3.82
C GLN A 22 -22.22 30.07 -3.71
N ALA A 23 -22.99 30.09 -4.80
CA ALA A 23 -24.37 30.57 -4.78
C ALA A 23 -25.31 29.66 -3.97
N GLN A 24 -25.08 28.33 -4.00
CA GLN A 24 -25.82 27.37 -3.16
C GLN A 24 -25.44 27.49 -1.67
N GLY A 25 -24.15 27.69 -1.37
CA GLY A 25 -23.66 27.90 0.01
C GLY A 25 -24.21 29.17 0.65
N SER A 26 -24.27 30.29 -0.07
CA SER A 26 -24.85 31.54 0.44
C SER A 26 -26.35 31.44 0.72
N LYS A 27 -27.12 30.74 -0.12
CA LYS A 27 -28.56 30.50 0.14
C LYS A 27 -28.80 29.62 1.37
N MET A 28 -27.93 28.63 1.61
CA MET A 28 -27.99 27.78 2.82
C MET A 28 -27.66 28.58 4.09
N ILE A 29 -26.64 29.45 4.06
CA ILE A 29 -26.25 30.27 5.21
C ILE A 29 -27.32 31.32 5.53
N GLU A 30 -27.97 31.90 4.52
CA GLU A 30 -29.04 32.87 4.74
C GLU A 30 -30.33 32.22 5.27
N LYS A 31 -30.62 30.98 4.84
CA LYS A 31 -31.69 30.14 5.43
C LYS A 31 -31.39 29.80 6.89
N ALA A 32 -30.14 29.41 7.20
CA ALA A 32 -29.72 29.14 8.57
C ALA A 32 -29.79 30.39 9.47
N ARG A 33 -29.40 31.57 8.96
CA ARG A 33 -29.51 32.85 9.68
C ARG A 33 -30.95 33.28 9.95
N ARG A 34 -31.87 33.02 9.00
CA ARG A 34 -33.32 33.23 9.21
C ARG A 34 -33.87 32.35 10.33
N ASN A 35 -33.45 31.09 10.37
CA ASN A 35 -33.90 30.13 11.40
C ASN A 35 -33.39 30.51 12.80
N VAL A 36 -32.16 31.05 12.91
CA VAL A 36 -31.62 31.54 14.19
C VAL A 36 -32.33 32.82 14.65
N ALA A 37 -32.76 33.70 13.74
CA ALA A 37 -33.51 34.91 14.08
C ALA A 37 -34.94 34.63 14.56
N LEU A 38 -35.57 33.54 14.11
CA LEU A 38 -36.89 33.10 14.58
C LEU A 38 -36.85 32.46 15.98
N ALA A 39 -35.69 31.94 16.41
CA ALA A 39 -35.49 31.33 17.72
C ALA A 39 -35.43 32.31 18.91
N HIS A 40 -35.58 33.63 18.67
CA HIS A 40 -35.56 34.68 19.69
C HIS A 40 -36.88 35.46 19.83
N GLN A 41 -37.96 34.96 19.24
CA GLN A 41 -39.32 35.42 19.58
C GLN A 41 -39.95 34.46 20.60
N PRO A 42 -40.66 34.96 21.63
CA PRO A 42 -41.34 34.10 22.58
C PRO A 42 -42.60 33.54 21.90
N PHE A 43 -42.44 32.42 21.20
CA PHE A 43 -43.54 31.67 20.64
C PHE A 43 -44.21 30.81 21.72
N GLY A 44 -45.54 30.80 21.73
CA GLY A 44 -46.35 30.05 22.68
C GLY A 44 -46.03 28.56 22.64
N HIS A 45 -46.16 27.90 23.79
CA HIS A 45 -45.76 26.51 24.05
C HIS A 45 -46.33 25.45 23.07
N GLU A 46 -47.32 25.77 22.23
CA GLU A 46 -47.94 24.82 21.30
C GLU A 46 -47.26 24.78 19.90
N GLU A 47 -46.73 25.90 19.39
CA GLU A 47 -46.09 25.93 18.05
C GLU A 47 -44.66 25.35 18.05
N SER A 48 -44.02 25.26 19.22
CA SER A 48 -42.69 24.66 19.38
C SER A 48 -42.72 23.13 19.38
N GLU A 49 -43.80 22.50 19.85
CA GLU A 49 -43.94 21.03 19.84
C GLU A 49 -44.23 20.48 18.43
N GLU A 50 -44.99 21.20 17.61
CA GLU A 50 -45.24 20.81 16.20
C GLU A 50 -43.97 20.91 15.35
N HIS A 51 -43.18 21.98 15.50
CA HIS A 51 -41.90 22.12 14.80
C HIS A 51 -40.86 21.08 15.25
N ILE A 52 -40.84 20.70 16.53
CA ILE A 52 -39.97 19.61 17.02
C ILE A 52 -40.43 18.28 16.43
N LYS A 53 -41.74 18.02 16.31
CA LYS A 53 -42.26 16.81 15.66
C LYS A 53 -41.91 16.75 14.18
N GLU A 54 -41.99 17.85 13.44
CA GLU A 54 -41.57 17.90 12.03
C GLU A 54 -40.07 17.66 11.86
N ILE A 55 -39.23 18.24 12.73
CA ILE A 55 -37.78 18.00 12.73
C ILE A 55 -37.45 16.55 13.15
N GLU A 56 -38.16 15.99 14.14
CA GLU A 56 -38.04 14.58 14.53
C GLU A 56 -38.54 13.63 13.44
N GLU A 57 -39.56 14.00 12.66
CA GLU A 57 -40.02 13.27 11.48
C GLU A 57 -39.01 13.37 10.33
N GLU A 58 -38.45 14.54 10.03
CA GLU A 58 -37.37 14.70 9.04
C GLU A 58 -36.09 13.94 9.45
N LEU A 59 -35.77 13.87 10.75
CA LEU A 59 -34.66 13.07 11.28
C LEU A 59 -34.97 11.55 11.32
N LYS A 60 -36.26 11.16 11.38
CA LYS A 60 -36.69 9.76 11.19
C LYS A 60 -36.62 9.32 9.72
N VAL A 61 -36.58 10.28 8.78
CA VAL A 61 -36.23 10.08 7.36
C VAL A 61 -34.71 10.24 7.14
N SER A 62 -33.91 10.05 8.19
CA SER A 62 -32.57 9.51 8.00
C SER A 62 -32.75 8.06 7.55
N ASP A 63 -32.56 7.80 6.26
CA ASP A 63 -32.38 6.45 5.72
C ASP A 63 -31.26 5.76 6.52
N LYS A 64 -31.62 5.14 7.64
CA LYS A 64 -30.71 4.32 8.43
C LYS A 64 -30.36 3.16 7.53
N ILE A 65 -29.13 3.18 7.02
CA ILE A 65 -28.56 2.08 6.25
C ILE A 65 -28.74 0.80 7.06
N ASP A 66 -29.53 -0.14 6.53
CA ASP A 66 -29.56 -1.49 7.07
C ASP A 66 -28.26 -2.19 6.67
N ILE A 67 -27.32 -2.22 7.62
CA ILE A 67 -26.02 -2.87 7.46
C ILE A 67 -26.19 -4.33 7.06
N SER A 68 -27.24 -5.02 7.54
CA SER A 68 -27.47 -6.42 7.24
C SER A 68 -27.81 -6.63 5.77
N SER A 69 -28.72 -5.81 5.23
CA SER A 69 -29.05 -5.81 3.79
C SER A 69 -27.83 -5.49 2.95
N LEU A 70 -27.08 -4.44 3.30
CA LEU A 70 -25.88 -4.05 2.57
C LEU A 70 -24.81 -5.16 2.57
N VAL A 71 -24.61 -5.84 3.70
CA VAL A 71 -23.68 -6.98 3.79
C VAL A 71 -24.14 -8.12 2.89
N GLN A 72 -25.43 -8.43 2.87
CA GLN A 72 -25.98 -9.47 2.01
C GLN A 72 -25.79 -9.11 0.52
N GLU A 73 -26.09 -7.88 0.14
CA GLU A 73 -25.89 -7.37 -1.23
C GLU A 73 -24.41 -7.43 -1.64
N LEU A 74 -23.49 -7.04 -0.76
CA LEU A 74 -22.05 -7.13 -1.02
C LEU A 74 -21.59 -8.59 -1.21
N GLN A 75 -22.13 -9.53 -0.42
CA GLN A 75 -21.83 -10.95 -0.57
C GLN A 75 -22.37 -11.49 -1.90
N ASP A 76 -23.59 -11.10 -2.27
CA ASP A 76 -24.25 -11.54 -3.50
C ASP A 76 -23.53 -11.01 -4.74
N VAL A 77 -23.13 -9.73 -4.74
CA VAL A 77 -22.30 -9.14 -5.81
C VAL A 77 -20.93 -9.82 -5.86
N GLY A 78 -20.28 -10.08 -4.72
CA GLY A 78 -19.00 -10.79 -4.69
C GLY A 78 -19.06 -12.20 -5.30
N ASN A 79 -20.21 -12.87 -5.19
CA ASN A 79 -20.44 -14.20 -5.76
C ASN A 79 -20.87 -14.17 -7.23
N ASN A 80 -21.51 -13.08 -7.68
CA ASN A 80 -22.19 -12.99 -8.97
C ASN A 80 -21.78 -11.76 -9.81
N CYS A 81 -20.56 -11.24 -9.65
CA CYS A 81 -20.10 -10.01 -10.33
C CYS A 81 -19.94 -10.12 -11.87
N GLY A 82 -20.38 -11.20 -12.51
CA GLY A 82 -20.33 -11.39 -13.97
C GLY A 82 -18.93 -11.42 -14.58
N SER A 83 -17.89 -11.39 -13.74
CA SER A 83 -16.48 -11.40 -14.10
C SER A 83 -15.89 -12.78 -13.78
N PRO A 84 -14.89 -13.29 -14.54
CA PRO A 84 -14.17 -14.52 -14.20
C PRO A 84 -13.38 -14.43 -12.87
N VAL A 85 -13.45 -13.30 -12.17
CA VAL A 85 -12.92 -13.10 -10.82
C VAL A 85 -13.70 -14.02 -9.87
N LYS A 86 -13.05 -15.13 -9.48
CA LYS A 86 -13.54 -16.04 -8.43
C LYS A 86 -13.80 -15.27 -7.13
N PRO A 87 -14.72 -15.75 -6.25
CA PRO A 87 -15.17 -15.01 -5.08
C PRO A 87 -14.03 -14.39 -4.27
N ILE A 88 -14.18 -13.10 -3.95
CA ILE A 88 -13.23 -12.26 -3.21
C ILE A 88 -13.33 -12.61 -1.72
N TYR A 89 -12.95 -13.81 -1.31
CA TYR A 89 -12.91 -14.16 0.11
C TYR A 89 -11.53 -14.65 0.48
N SER A 90 -10.68 -13.72 0.96
CA SER A 90 -9.45 -13.87 1.80
C SER A 90 -8.47 -15.03 1.51
N SER A 91 -8.72 -15.77 0.44
CA SER A 91 -8.16 -17.08 0.17
C SER A 91 -8.39 -17.43 -1.29
N PHE A 92 -7.30 -17.74 -1.99
CA PHE A 92 -7.39 -18.36 -3.30
C PHE A 92 -7.34 -19.88 -3.08
N GLY A 93 -8.44 -20.58 -3.38
CA GLY A 93 -8.54 -22.02 -3.14
C GLY A 93 -8.50 -22.43 -1.65
N GLY A 94 -8.95 -21.57 -0.72
CA GLY A 94 -8.99 -21.87 0.72
C GLY A 94 -7.67 -21.67 1.47
N HIS A 95 -6.64 -21.11 0.82
CA HIS A 95 -5.37 -20.78 1.46
C HIS A 95 -5.24 -19.28 1.75
N LEU A 96 -4.75 -18.92 2.94
CA LEU A 96 -4.48 -17.53 3.32
C LEU A 96 -3.48 -16.86 2.36
N LEU A 97 -3.78 -15.63 1.97
CA LEU A 97 -2.92 -14.78 1.15
C LEU A 97 -1.73 -14.24 1.95
N PRO A 98 -0.61 -13.89 1.28
CA PRO A 98 0.45 -13.10 1.90
C PRO A 98 -0.10 -11.79 2.47
N SER A 99 0.33 -11.41 3.68
CA SER A 99 0.01 -10.11 4.29
C SER A 99 1.01 -9.07 3.79
N ARG A 100 0.48 -7.93 3.32
CA ARG A 100 1.31 -6.79 2.91
C ARG A 100 2.04 -6.20 4.10
N GLU A 101 1.36 -6.09 5.24
CA GLU A 101 1.88 -5.55 6.49
C GLU A 101 3.07 -6.36 7.00
N ASP A 102 2.98 -7.69 6.96
CA ASP A 102 4.09 -8.58 7.34
C ASP A 102 5.29 -8.46 6.37
N ILE A 103 5.04 -8.34 5.06
CA ILE A 103 6.10 -8.13 4.06
C ILE A 103 6.76 -6.77 4.28
N PHE A 104 5.98 -5.76 4.62
CA PHE A 104 6.46 -4.41 4.88
C PHE A 104 7.32 -4.38 6.14
N GLU A 105 6.90 -5.07 7.20
CA GLU A 105 7.72 -5.26 8.39
C GLU A 105 9.05 -5.95 8.05
N VAL A 106 9.03 -7.00 7.22
CA VAL A 106 10.26 -7.66 6.77
C VAL A 106 11.21 -6.68 6.07
N MET A 107 10.71 -5.79 5.22
CA MET A 107 11.54 -4.77 4.56
C MET A 107 12.17 -3.82 5.57
N ASP A 108 11.40 -3.33 6.54
CA ASP A 108 11.89 -2.38 7.54
C ASP A 108 12.97 -3.02 8.43
N LEU A 109 12.76 -4.30 8.81
CA LEU A 109 13.74 -5.09 9.53
C LEU A 109 15.01 -5.36 8.69
N LEU A 110 14.86 -5.72 7.42
CA LEU A 110 15.99 -5.97 6.53
C LEU A 110 16.85 -4.71 6.34
N LEU A 111 16.24 -3.55 6.13
CA LEU A 111 16.96 -2.28 6.02
C LEU A 111 17.72 -1.96 7.32
N SER A 112 17.16 -2.24 8.49
CA SER A 112 17.85 -2.09 9.78
C SER A 112 19.08 -3.00 9.94
N VAL A 113 19.10 -4.14 9.24
CA VAL A 113 20.24 -5.09 9.25
C VAL A 113 21.27 -4.70 8.18
N ILE A 114 20.83 -4.23 7.02
CA ILE A 114 21.70 -3.83 5.90
C ILE A 114 22.42 -2.53 6.25
N PHE A 115 21.72 -1.57 6.84
CA PHE A 115 22.21 -0.25 7.25
C PHE A 115 21.96 -0.04 8.76
N PRO A 116 22.68 -0.75 9.64
CA PRO A 116 22.51 -0.62 11.08
C PRO A 116 22.81 0.80 11.53
N GLY A 117 21.91 1.37 12.34
CA GLY A 117 22.01 2.74 12.84
C GLY A 117 21.30 3.80 11.98
N TYR A 118 20.93 3.49 10.72
CA TYR A 118 20.15 4.40 9.87
C TYR A 118 18.66 4.11 9.91
N PHE A 119 18.31 2.83 9.98
CA PHE A 119 16.93 2.37 10.06
C PHE A 119 16.70 1.63 11.38
N GLY A 120 15.51 1.77 11.96
CA GLY A 120 15.13 1.17 13.24
C GLY A 120 15.34 2.10 14.43
N LYS A 121 15.52 1.53 15.63
CA LYS A 121 15.68 2.31 16.87
C LYS A 121 17.06 2.96 16.92
N SER A 122 17.14 4.25 17.24
CA SER A 122 18.37 5.06 17.23
C SER A 122 19.37 4.76 18.35
N GLU A 123 19.06 3.83 19.26
CA GLU A 123 19.85 3.52 20.47
C GLU A 123 20.60 2.19 20.33
N VAL A 124 21.38 2.01 19.25
CA VAL A 124 22.20 0.81 19.06
C VAL A 124 23.66 1.16 19.28
N SER A 125 24.30 0.54 20.26
CA SER A 125 25.75 0.66 20.46
C SER A 125 26.47 -0.31 19.54
N PHE A 126 27.72 0.00 19.17
CA PHE A 126 28.51 -0.86 18.29
C PHE A 126 28.66 -2.30 18.84
N GLN A 127 28.67 -2.44 20.17
CA GLN A 127 28.77 -3.74 20.85
C GLN A 127 27.47 -4.53 20.82
N SER A 128 26.31 -3.86 20.77
CA SER A 128 25.01 -4.54 20.73
C SER A 128 24.56 -4.92 19.33
N ILE A 129 25.15 -4.32 18.28
CA ILE A 129 24.81 -4.58 16.86
C ILE A 129 24.73 -6.08 16.53
N PRO A 130 25.72 -6.94 16.85
CA PRO A 130 25.66 -8.35 16.46
C PRO A 130 24.46 -9.09 17.07
N PHE A 131 24.10 -8.78 18.32
CA PHE A 131 22.97 -9.39 19.01
C PHE A 131 21.63 -8.93 18.40
N HIS A 132 21.51 -7.63 18.11
CA HIS A 132 20.34 -7.07 17.44
C HIS A 132 20.18 -7.62 16.01
N MET A 133 21.28 -7.75 15.26
CA MET A 133 21.25 -8.35 13.93
C MET A 133 20.78 -9.82 13.98
N GLY A 134 21.32 -10.61 14.91
CA GLY A 134 20.93 -12.01 15.06
C GLY A 134 19.44 -12.19 15.35
N THR A 135 18.92 -11.45 16.35
CA THR A 135 17.48 -11.47 16.70
C THR A 135 16.59 -10.93 15.58
N THR A 136 17.05 -9.91 14.86
CA THR A 136 16.31 -9.34 13.73
C THR A 136 16.23 -10.31 12.56
N ILE A 137 17.34 -10.98 12.22
CA ILE A 137 17.39 -11.98 11.15
C ILE A 137 16.50 -13.18 11.50
N ASP A 138 16.49 -13.64 12.76
CA ASP A 138 15.59 -14.71 13.19
C ASP A 138 14.11 -14.31 13.01
N ARG A 139 13.74 -13.09 13.41
CA ARG A 139 12.39 -12.55 13.19
C ARG A 139 12.04 -12.46 11.71
N VAL A 140 12.93 -11.92 10.88
CA VAL A 140 12.76 -11.87 9.41
C VAL A 140 12.54 -13.28 8.86
N SER A 141 13.39 -14.24 9.25
CA SER A 141 13.29 -15.64 8.80
C SER A 141 11.91 -16.23 9.09
N ARG A 142 11.38 -16.03 10.30
CA ARG A 142 10.06 -16.54 10.69
C ARG A 142 8.93 -15.93 9.87
N ILE A 143 8.92 -14.61 9.71
CA ILE A 143 7.85 -13.89 9.00
C ILE A 143 7.94 -14.22 7.50
N LEU A 144 9.11 -14.05 6.89
CA LEU A 144 9.32 -14.26 5.46
C LEU A 144 9.03 -15.70 5.04
N LYS A 145 9.40 -16.70 5.84
CA LYS A 145 9.06 -18.11 5.58
C LYS A 145 7.56 -18.32 5.43
N GLU A 146 6.76 -17.72 6.31
CA GLU A 146 5.31 -17.84 6.24
C GLU A 146 4.75 -17.10 5.03
N GLN A 147 5.23 -15.89 4.73
CA GLN A 147 4.78 -15.14 3.56
C GLN A 147 5.13 -15.87 2.26
N VAL A 148 6.36 -16.38 2.11
CA VAL A 148 6.79 -17.17 0.94
C VAL A 148 5.91 -18.41 0.78
N ARG A 149 5.59 -19.11 1.88
CA ARG A 149 4.67 -20.26 1.85
C ARG A 149 3.30 -19.86 1.32
N ARG A 150 2.73 -18.76 1.83
CA ARG A 150 1.44 -18.22 1.36
C ARG A 150 1.48 -17.78 -0.10
N GLY A 151 2.60 -17.21 -0.54
CA GLY A 151 2.83 -16.85 -1.94
C GLY A 151 2.74 -18.08 -2.84
N PHE A 152 3.42 -19.17 -2.51
CA PHE A 152 3.30 -20.41 -3.31
C PHE A 152 1.91 -21.03 -3.26
N CYS A 153 1.22 -20.94 -2.11
CA CYS A 153 -0.16 -21.39 -2.00
C CYS A 153 -1.14 -20.55 -2.84
N PHE A 154 -0.85 -19.27 -3.09
CA PHE A 154 -1.64 -18.41 -3.98
C PHE A 154 -1.69 -18.96 -5.42
N THR A 155 -0.57 -19.45 -5.93
CA THR A 155 -0.46 -19.98 -7.29
C THR A 155 -0.67 -21.49 -7.37
N CYS A 156 -0.98 -22.16 -6.25
CA CYS A 156 -1.08 -23.61 -6.21
C CYS A 156 -2.40 -24.07 -6.85
N PRO A 157 -2.37 -25.01 -7.82
CA PRO A 157 -3.57 -25.73 -8.19
C PRO A 157 -4.06 -26.50 -6.95
N VAL A 158 -5.37 -26.47 -6.71
CA VAL A 158 -6.05 -27.00 -5.49
C VAL A 158 -5.75 -28.48 -5.21
N ALA A 159 -5.09 -29.21 -6.11
CA ALA A 159 -4.93 -30.66 -6.08
C ALA A 159 -3.49 -31.20 -5.94
N ASP A 160 -2.41 -30.39 -6.02
CA ASP A 160 -1.11 -30.97 -6.42
C ASP A 160 0.06 -30.86 -5.41
N MET A 161 -0.11 -30.21 -4.25
CA MET A 161 0.98 -30.08 -3.27
C MET A 161 0.54 -30.28 -1.82
N SER A 162 1.16 -31.25 -1.14
CA SER A 162 0.96 -31.41 0.30
C SER A 162 1.51 -30.19 1.05
N MET A 163 0.80 -29.76 2.10
CA MET A 163 1.19 -28.61 2.93
C MET A 163 2.62 -28.70 3.49
N ALA A 164 3.11 -29.92 3.72
CA ALA A 164 4.49 -30.18 4.13
C ALA A 164 5.52 -29.79 3.06
N LYS A 165 5.25 -30.08 1.77
CA LYS A 165 6.15 -29.70 0.66
C LYS A 165 6.24 -28.18 0.50
N CYS A 166 5.12 -27.46 0.61
CA CYS A 166 5.11 -25.99 0.58
C CYS A 166 5.97 -25.39 1.70
N ARG A 167 5.87 -25.96 2.91
CA ARG A 167 6.63 -25.51 4.08
C ARG A 167 8.14 -25.69 3.88
N HIS A 168 8.57 -26.88 3.46
CA HIS A 168 10.00 -27.14 3.21
C HIS A 168 10.55 -26.29 2.05
N LYS A 169 9.77 -26.09 0.98
CA LYS A 169 10.16 -25.21 -0.13
C LYS A 169 10.35 -23.76 0.35
N ALA A 170 9.40 -23.23 1.11
CA ALA A 170 9.47 -21.88 1.65
C ALA A 170 10.66 -21.68 2.61
N GLU A 171 10.93 -22.66 3.47
CA GLU A 171 12.08 -22.66 4.36
C GLU A 171 13.41 -22.63 3.60
N ARG A 172 13.58 -23.53 2.61
CA ARG A 172 14.77 -23.56 1.76
C ARG A 172 15.00 -22.23 1.04
N ILE A 173 13.93 -21.67 0.45
CA ILE A 173 14.00 -20.40 -0.28
C ILE A 173 14.37 -19.26 0.66
N THR A 174 13.72 -19.17 1.82
CA THR A 174 14.00 -18.13 2.83
C THR A 174 15.45 -18.19 3.29
N HIS A 175 15.96 -19.38 3.60
CA HIS A 175 17.37 -19.55 3.98
C HIS A 175 18.32 -19.17 2.83
N THR A 176 17.99 -19.51 1.59
CA THR A 176 18.78 -19.14 0.41
C THR A 176 18.83 -17.62 0.23
N PHE A 177 17.69 -16.95 0.36
CA PHE A 177 17.58 -15.49 0.32
C PHE A 177 18.39 -14.83 1.44
N LEU A 178 18.28 -15.29 2.69
CA LEU A 178 19.03 -14.70 3.81
C LEU A 178 20.56 -14.79 3.61
N ARG A 179 21.05 -15.84 2.94
CA ARG A 179 22.47 -15.96 2.57
C ARG A 179 22.92 -14.93 1.51
N LYS A 180 21.99 -14.25 0.83
CA LYS A 180 22.28 -13.19 -0.14
C LYS A 180 22.41 -11.81 0.50
N LEU A 181 21.99 -11.61 1.75
CA LEU A 181 22.08 -10.31 2.43
C LEU A 181 23.47 -9.66 2.39
N PRO A 182 24.60 -10.38 2.56
CA PRO A 182 25.92 -9.78 2.41
C PRO A 182 26.21 -9.27 0.99
N HIS A 183 25.67 -9.94 -0.03
CA HIS A 183 25.81 -9.50 -1.42
C HIS A 183 24.95 -8.27 -1.71
N ILE A 184 23.68 -8.28 -1.28
CA ILE A 184 22.78 -7.13 -1.40
C ILE A 184 23.41 -5.89 -0.73
N ARG A 185 23.95 -6.05 0.49
CA ARG A 185 24.65 -4.95 1.19
C ARG A 185 25.84 -4.42 0.41
N ARG A 186 26.63 -5.28 -0.24
CA ARG A 186 27.76 -4.83 -1.08
C ARG A 186 27.28 -4.00 -2.27
N MET A 187 26.24 -4.45 -2.99
CA MET A 187 25.68 -3.67 -4.10
C MET A 187 25.13 -2.33 -3.61
N LEU A 188 24.41 -2.32 -2.48
CA LEU A 188 23.89 -1.08 -1.94
C LEU A 188 24.98 -0.11 -1.48
N CYS A 189 26.14 -0.61 -1.02
CA CYS A 189 27.27 0.27 -0.72
C CYS A 189 27.82 0.96 -1.98
N THR A 190 27.81 0.30 -3.14
CA THR A 190 28.26 0.93 -4.38
C THR A 190 27.22 1.92 -4.91
N ASP A 191 25.93 1.66 -4.74
CA ASP A 191 24.85 2.61 -5.07
C ASP A 191 24.88 3.86 -4.18
N VAL A 192 25.13 3.69 -2.89
CA VAL A 192 25.34 4.83 -1.95
C VAL A 192 26.49 5.70 -2.43
N TYR A 193 27.61 5.06 -2.82
CA TYR A 193 28.76 5.80 -3.32
C TYR A 193 28.44 6.50 -4.64
N ALA A 194 27.73 5.83 -5.56
CA ALA A 194 27.27 6.41 -6.81
C ALA A 194 26.36 7.62 -6.60
N GLY A 195 25.43 7.57 -5.63
CA GLY A 195 24.60 8.72 -5.29
C GLY A 195 25.40 9.88 -4.70
N TYR A 196 26.38 9.60 -3.84
CA TYR A 196 27.23 10.64 -3.28
C TYR A 196 28.12 11.34 -4.31
N ILE A 197 28.73 10.60 -5.24
CA ILE A 197 29.56 11.20 -6.29
C ILE A 197 28.74 11.79 -7.44
N GLY A 198 27.51 11.28 -7.63
CA GLY A 198 26.61 11.65 -8.71
C GLY A 198 25.82 12.92 -8.45
N ASP A 199 25.61 13.29 -7.19
CA ASP A 199 24.94 14.53 -6.80
C ASP A 199 25.94 15.51 -6.15
N PRO A 200 26.31 16.61 -6.82
CA PRO A 200 27.14 17.67 -6.24
C PRO A 200 26.56 18.33 -4.98
N ALA A 201 25.25 18.22 -4.74
CA ALA A 201 24.59 18.74 -3.54
C ALA A 201 24.67 17.78 -2.34
N ALA A 202 25.04 16.52 -2.55
CA ALA A 202 25.18 15.55 -1.47
C ALA A 202 26.32 15.94 -0.52
N THR A 203 25.99 16.12 0.76
CA THR A 203 27.01 16.51 1.75
C THR A 203 27.79 15.32 2.29
N SER A 204 27.20 14.12 2.25
CA SER A 204 27.82 12.89 2.73
C SER A 204 27.11 11.63 2.23
N THR A 205 27.79 10.49 2.24
CA THR A 205 27.15 9.18 2.03
C THR A 205 26.09 8.85 3.07
N HIS A 206 26.15 9.46 4.27
CA HIS A 206 25.17 9.27 5.33
C HIS A 206 23.84 9.91 4.98
N GLU A 207 23.87 11.10 4.39
CA GLU A 207 22.67 11.77 3.86
C GLU A 207 22.00 10.93 2.77
N VAL A 208 22.81 10.38 1.86
CA VAL A 208 22.33 9.46 0.80
C VAL A 208 21.63 8.25 1.40
N ILE A 209 22.22 7.61 2.42
CA ILE A 209 21.57 6.47 3.11
C ILE A 209 20.28 6.89 3.81
N PHE A 210 20.26 8.07 4.43
CA PHE A 210 19.22 8.46 5.36
C PHE A 210 17.94 8.95 4.67
N CYS A 211 18.05 9.69 3.56
CA CYS A 211 16.88 10.36 2.98
C CYS A 211 16.78 10.39 1.45
N TYR A 212 17.65 9.71 0.70
CA TYR A 212 17.53 9.74 -0.77
C TYR A 212 16.45 8.76 -1.26
N PRO A 213 15.40 9.23 -1.96
CA PRO A 213 14.32 8.37 -2.43
C PRO A 213 14.81 7.36 -3.48
N GLY A 214 15.76 7.75 -4.33
CA GLY A 214 16.39 6.87 -5.31
C GLY A 214 17.06 5.66 -4.66
N LEU A 215 17.86 5.87 -3.60
CA LEU A 215 18.49 4.76 -2.88
C LEU A 215 17.44 3.86 -2.22
N LEU A 216 16.38 4.42 -1.63
CA LEU A 216 15.31 3.63 -1.04
C LEU A 216 14.64 2.73 -2.08
N ALA A 217 14.34 3.25 -3.28
CA ALA A 217 13.78 2.46 -4.37
C ALA A 217 14.72 1.34 -4.83
N ILE A 218 16.02 1.64 -4.97
CA ILE A 218 17.05 0.66 -5.33
C ILE A 218 17.17 -0.44 -4.27
N ALA A 219 17.15 -0.10 -2.99
CA ALA A 219 17.22 -1.07 -1.89
C ALA A 219 16.04 -2.05 -1.92
N TYR A 220 14.83 -1.53 -2.12
CA TYR A 220 13.64 -2.35 -2.28
C TYR A 220 13.73 -3.24 -3.52
N GLN A 221 14.17 -2.70 -4.66
CA GLN A 221 14.32 -3.45 -5.90
C GLN A 221 15.34 -4.59 -5.75
N ARG A 222 16.53 -4.34 -5.19
CA ARG A 222 17.58 -5.36 -5.06
C ARG A 222 17.16 -6.50 -4.12
N ILE A 223 16.45 -6.18 -3.04
CA ILE A 223 15.87 -7.19 -2.15
C ILE A 223 14.77 -7.99 -2.88
N ALA A 224 13.87 -7.31 -3.58
CA ALA A 224 12.82 -7.96 -4.36
C ALA A 224 13.38 -8.84 -5.49
N HIS A 225 14.46 -8.39 -6.14
CA HIS A 225 15.10 -9.09 -7.25
C HIS A 225 15.64 -10.45 -6.81
N GLU A 226 16.30 -10.55 -5.65
CA GLU A 226 16.77 -11.84 -5.14
C GLU A 226 15.63 -12.80 -4.82
N LEU A 227 14.47 -12.30 -4.37
CA LEU A 227 13.26 -13.13 -4.20
C LEU A 227 12.65 -13.52 -5.55
N TYR A 228 12.69 -12.62 -6.54
CA TYR A 228 12.24 -12.88 -7.91
C TYR A 228 13.08 -13.97 -8.58
N LEU A 229 14.41 -13.93 -8.45
CA LEU A 229 15.33 -14.96 -8.95
C LEU A 229 15.16 -16.32 -8.27
N LEU A 230 14.51 -16.37 -7.09
CA LEU A 230 14.15 -17.60 -6.38
C LEU A 230 12.73 -18.08 -6.71
N ASP A 231 12.11 -17.54 -7.77
CA ASP A 231 10.74 -17.84 -8.22
C ASP A 231 9.69 -17.62 -7.13
N VAL A 232 9.90 -16.66 -6.22
CA VAL A 232 8.89 -16.32 -5.22
C VAL A 232 7.75 -15.55 -5.89
N PRO A 233 6.52 -16.06 -5.89
CA PRO A 233 5.40 -15.40 -6.53
C PRO A 233 4.92 -14.20 -5.71
N ILE A 234 4.48 -13.14 -6.40
CA ILE A 234 3.78 -11.94 -5.89
C ILE A 234 4.57 -11.06 -4.92
N ILE A 235 5.24 -11.62 -3.92
CA ILE A 235 5.99 -10.89 -2.89
C ILE A 235 7.01 -9.91 -3.50
N PRO A 236 7.82 -10.28 -4.51
CA PRO A 236 8.72 -9.32 -5.14
C PRO A 236 8.01 -8.09 -5.68
N ARG A 237 6.82 -8.26 -6.29
CA ARG A 237 6.02 -7.16 -6.81
C ARG A 237 5.40 -6.32 -5.69
N ILE A 238 4.91 -6.95 -4.61
CA ILE A 238 4.43 -6.22 -3.42
C ILE A 238 5.52 -5.30 -2.86
N ILE A 239 6.77 -5.78 -2.83
CA ILE A 239 7.91 -4.99 -2.35
C ILE A 239 8.15 -3.80 -3.28
N THR A 240 8.28 -3.99 -4.59
CA THR A 240 8.57 -2.87 -5.51
C THR A 240 7.42 -1.87 -5.59
N GLU A 241 6.16 -2.31 -5.47
CA GLU A 241 5.01 -1.41 -5.38
C GLU A 241 5.00 -0.57 -4.09
N ARG A 242 5.55 -1.09 -2.98
CA ARG A 242 5.76 -0.26 -1.78
C ARG A 242 6.81 0.81 -2.04
N ALA A 243 7.91 0.49 -2.71
CA ALA A 243 8.89 1.50 -3.11
C ALA A 243 8.27 2.56 -4.03
N HIS A 244 7.50 2.14 -5.02
CA HIS A 244 6.77 3.05 -5.90
C HIS A 244 5.82 3.97 -5.12
N THR A 245 5.09 3.44 -4.14
CA THR A 245 4.22 4.24 -3.26
C THR A 245 5.00 5.27 -2.43
N LEU A 246 6.19 4.90 -1.93
CA LEU A 246 6.99 5.75 -1.06
C LEU A 246 7.82 6.80 -1.81
N THR A 247 8.17 6.55 -3.07
CA THR A 247 9.19 7.31 -3.81
C THR A 247 8.72 7.84 -5.17
N GLY A 248 7.63 7.30 -5.72
CA GLY A 248 7.22 7.52 -7.11
C GLY A 248 7.99 6.70 -8.14
N ILE A 249 9.05 5.99 -7.75
CA ILE A 249 9.93 5.25 -8.66
C ILE A 249 9.41 3.81 -8.82
N ASP A 250 8.96 3.45 -10.03
CA ASP A 250 8.49 2.09 -10.35
C ASP A 250 9.57 1.28 -11.03
N ILE A 251 10.19 0.35 -10.29
CA ILE A 251 11.17 -0.59 -10.84
C ILE A 251 10.63 -2.01 -10.70
N HIS A 252 10.43 -2.69 -11.83
CA HIS A 252 9.99 -4.08 -11.82
C HIS A 252 11.00 -4.98 -11.09
N PRO A 253 10.57 -5.94 -10.25
CA PRO A 253 11.49 -6.79 -9.49
C PRO A 253 12.36 -7.68 -10.39
N GLY A 254 11.91 -7.96 -11.61
CA GLY A 254 12.67 -8.71 -12.61
C GLY A 254 13.73 -7.91 -13.39
N ALA A 255 13.84 -6.59 -13.16
CA ALA A 255 14.85 -5.78 -13.83
C ALA A 255 16.26 -6.20 -13.36
N SER A 256 17.14 -6.49 -14.32
CA SER A 256 18.56 -6.78 -14.05
C SER A 256 19.34 -5.46 -14.05
N ILE A 257 19.85 -5.09 -12.87
CA ILE A 257 20.52 -3.81 -12.63
C ILE A 257 21.87 -4.10 -11.98
N ASP A 258 22.94 -3.64 -12.63
CA ASP A 258 24.30 -3.81 -12.14
C ASP A 258 24.61 -2.88 -10.94
N GLU A 259 25.82 -2.93 -10.42
CA GLU A 259 26.27 -2.12 -9.30
C GLU A 259 26.44 -0.63 -9.63
N GLY A 260 26.38 0.23 -8.61
CA GLY A 260 26.62 1.67 -8.78
C GLY A 260 25.47 2.42 -9.49
N LEU A 261 24.23 1.95 -9.31
CA LEU A 261 23.06 2.65 -9.81
C LEU A 261 22.80 3.89 -8.95
N PHE A 262 22.51 5.02 -9.61
CA PHE A 262 22.02 6.23 -8.97
C PHE A 262 20.78 6.73 -9.72
N ILE A 263 19.73 7.06 -8.95
CA ILE A 263 18.51 7.70 -9.44
C ILE A 263 18.36 8.99 -8.64
N ASP A 264 18.48 10.13 -9.32
CA ASP A 264 18.32 11.44 -8.70
C ASP A 264 16.87 11.91 -8.82
N HIS A 265 16.32 12.40 -7.71
CA HIS A 265 14.92 12.80 -7.52
C HIS A 265 13.86 11.70 -7.74
N GLY A 266 13.80 11.08 -8.92
CA GLY A 266 12.80 10.07 -9.30
C GLY A 266 12.90 9.61 -10.75
#